data_AF-A0AA88IFF1-F1
#
_entry.id   AF-A0AA88IFF1-F1
#
_cell.length_a   1.000
_cell.length_b   1.000
_cell.length_c   1.000
_cell.angle_alpha   90.00
_cell.angle_beta   90.00
_cell.angle_gamma   90.00
#
_symmetry.space_group_name_H-M   'P 1'
#
loop_
_entity.id
_entity.type
_entity.pdbx_description
1 polymer ?
#
loop_
_entity_poly.entity_id
_entity_poly.type
_entity_poly.pdbx_seq_one_letter_code
_entity_poly.pdbx_strand_id
1 'polypeptide(L)'
;MPLSCEVQSEVLKLLPEFEIKLHRPAQVSLLFLSKMVRTYQRKRDKPPPDLATLQRAVASIVKHGSSIRAAAENFGLKKSTVNDALRRYRAELDAQPDILETDKSPAKVLPSERPATTNSTTEAADHGEVIQDSEPEGPAPGTSGTAPITPESVRPHPRIDPTKRNPLNGRKRGKTRILTDTPEKEQLEKEKHNREAKKAKKKTPQKKITKTKKMFRRPVHQNPNCQMTFVMMSRTCHLIWERMMLWRVTDRFLGKFVLVKFELGKSKSSCVYYVGLVESIDNDVADVKFLRKIGPKFVFPEIEDKATVDKKDIVLVLPDPSSSGGTARSIAGHVFSRDFSAFNIK
;
A
#
# COMPACT_ATOMS: atom_id res chain seq x y z
N MET A 1 52.75 -27.87 42.43
CA MET A 1 52.33 -29.26 42.19
C MET A 1 50.97 -29.23 41.52
N PRO A 2 50.77 -29.93 40.38
CA PRO A 2 49.45 -30.14 39.81
C PRO A 2 48.75 -31.31 40.52
N LEU A 3 47.47 -31.16 40.85
CA LEU A 3 46.63 -32.27 41.31
C LEU A 3 45.68 -32.66 40.18
N SER A 4 45.89 -33.84 39.61
CA SER A 4 44.95 -34.52 38.74
C SER A 4 43.81 -35.11 39.58
N CYS A 5 42.57 -34.68 39.33
CA CYS A 5 41.37 -35.36 39.82
C CYS A 5 40.60 -35.96 38.63
N GLU A 6 40.87 -37.24 38.39
CA GLU A 6 40.30 -38.03 37.31
C GLU A 6 39.10 -38.82 37.84
N VAL A 7 37.88 -38.36 37.53
CA VAL A 7 36.63 -39.07 37.86
C VAL A 7 35.73 -39.07 36.63
N GLN A 8 35.80 -40.14 35.85
CA GLN A 8 34.88 -40.37 34.73
C GLN A 8 33.73 -41.32 35.10
N SER A 9 32.67 -41.25 34.29
CA SER A 9 31.84 -42.39 33.88
C SER A 9 31.21 -43.31 34.93
N GLU A 10 29.99 -43.00 35.40
CA GLU A 10 29.02 -44.07 35.72
C GLU A 10 27.51 -43.76 35.56
N VAL A 11 27.12 -42.72 34.79
CA VAL A 11 25.69 -42.27 34.69
C VAL A 11 25.04 -42.52 33.32
N LEU A 12 25.60 -43.39 32.47
CA LEU A 12 25.09 -43.68 31.11
C LEU A 12 24.77 -45.18 30.90
N LYS A 13 23.86 -45.74 31.72
CA LYS A 13 23.40 -47.14 31.60
C LYS A 13 21.87 -47.36 31.70
N LEU A 14 21.05 -46.31 31.63
CA LEU A 14 19.58 -46.42 31.64
C LEU A 14 18.91 -45.50 30.60
N LEU A 15 18.94 -45.92 29.33
CA LEU A 15 17.98 -45.48 28.30
C LEU A 15 17.39 -46.74 27.64
N PRO A 16 16.05 -46.91 27.61
CA PRO A 16 15.43 -48.07 26.98
C PRO A 16 15.55 -47.99 25.45
N GLU A 17 15.82 -49.13 24.82
CA GLU A 17 15.92 -49.25 23.37
C GLU A 17 14.55 -49.08 22.70
N PHE A 18 14.25 -47.87 22.23
CA PHE A 18 13.06 -47.62 21.42
C PHE A 18 13.22 -48.24 20.03
N GLU A 19 12.61 -49.41 19.83
CA GLU A 19 12.57 -50.12 18.54
C GLU A 19 11.78 -49.31 17.48
N ILE A 20 12.47 -48.40 16.78
CA ILE A 20 11.87 -47.60 15.71
C ILE A 20 11.56 -48.51 14.51
N LYS A 21 10.31 -49.01 14.46
CA LYS A 21 9.78 -49.77 13.34
C LYS A 21 9.73 -48.91 12.08
N LEU A 22 10.79 -49.04 11.27
CA LEU A 22 10.95 -48.40 9.96
C LEU A 22 9.82 -48.82 9.01
N HIS A 23 8.75 -48.03 9.02
CA HIS A 23 7.61 -48.22 8.15
C HIS A 23 8.05 -48.02 6.70
N ARG A 24 8.06 -49.09 5.90
CA ARG A 24 8.53 -49.06 4.50
C ARG A 24 7.80 -47.93 3.75
N PRO A 25 8.51 -46.95 3.16
CA PRO A 25 7.84 -45.89 2.40
C PRO A 25 7.10 -46.54 1.22
N ALA A 26 5.78 -46.35 1.18
CA ALA A 26 4.96 -46.82 0.07
C ALA A 26 5.54 -46.26 -1.24
N GLN A 27 5.70 -47.11 -2.25
CA GLN A 27 6.28 -46.72 -3.54
C GLN A 27 5.33 -45.75 -4.26
N VAL A 28 5.50 -44.45 -4.01
CA VAL A 28 4.83 -43.39 -4.77
C VAL A 28 5.42 -43.42 -6.16
N SER A 29 4.73 -44.10 -7.08
CA SER A 29 5.09 -44.16 -8.49
C SER A 29 5.10 -42.73 -9.06
N LEU A 30 6.30 -42.19 -9.19
CA LEU A 30 6.53 -40.80 -9.58
C LEU A 30 6.29 -40.68 -11.09
N LEU A 31 5.01 -40.64 -11.45
CA LEU A 31 4.53 -40.41 -12.81
C LEU A 31 5.03 -39.03 -13.24
N PHE A 32 6.17 -39.02 -13.92
CA PHE A 32 6.68 -37.88 -14.66
C PHE A 32 5.67 -37.53 -15.75
N LEU A 33 4.69 -36.68 -15.41
CA LEU A 33 3.94 -35.92 -16.41
C LEU A 33 4.93 -34.99 -17.11
N SER A 34 5.56 -35.52 -18.15
CA SER A 34 6.37 -34.81 -19.13
C SER A 34 5.52 -33.67 -19.67
N LYS A 35 5.73 -32.47 -19.09
CA LYS A 35 5.00 -31.24 -19.44
C LYS A 35 5.38 -30.86 -20.86
N MET A 36 4.66 -31.43 -21.83
CA MET A 36 4.77 -31.19 -23.25
C MET A 36 4.93 -29.69 -23.49
N VAL A 37 6.15 -29.27 -23.80
CA VAL A 37 6.54 -27.85 -23.83
C VAL A 37 5.89 -27.25 -25.06
N ARG A 38 4.69 -26.69 -24.88
CA ARG A 38 3.97 -25.98 -25.94
C ARG A 38 4.80 -24.77 -26.34
N THR A 39 5.54 -24.92 -27.43
CA THR A 39 6.32 -23.89 -28.14
C THR A 39 5.37 -22.83 -28.69
N TYR A 40 4.85 -21.99 -27.77
CA TYR A 40 3.88 -20.95 -28.07
C TYR A 40 4.55 -19.81 -28.83
N GLN A 41 4.68 -20.00 -30.15
CA GLN A 41 4.93 -18.91 -31.09
C GLN A 41 3.85 -17.84 -30.85
N ARG A 42 4.30 -16.63 -30.49
CA ARG A 42 3.40 -15.51 -30.22
C ARG A 42 2.88 -14.99 -31.56
N LYS A 43 1.56 -14.92 -31.72
CA LYS A 43 0.89 -14.28 -32.86
C LYS A 43 1.18 -12.76 -32.85
N ARG A 44 2.35 -12.40 -33.36
CA ARG A 44 2.87 -11.03 -33.52
C ARG A 44 3.60 -10.98 -34.85
N ASP A 45 2.82 -10.78 -35.89
CA ASP A 45 3.28 -10.80 -37.28
C ASP A 45 4.05 -9.51 -37.64
N LYS A 46 4.06 -8.52 -36.72
CA LYS A 46 4.87 -7.31 -36.79
C LYS A 46 6.06 -7.41 -35.82
N PRO A 47 7.30 -7.11 -36.25
CA PRO A 47 8.47 -7.08 -35.38
C PRO A 47 8.31 -6.02 -34.27
N PRO A 48 9.15 -6.06 -33.21
CA PRO A 48 9.23 -4.93 -32.28
C PRO A 48 9.64 -3.66 -33.04
N PRO A 49 9.11 -2.48 -32.67
CA PRO A 49 9.55 -1.22 -33.25
C PRO A 49 11.00 -0.93 -32.86
N ASP A 50 11.71 -0.22 -33.74
CA ASP A 50 13.10 0.17 -33.54
C ASP A 50 13.30 1.01 -32.26
N LEU A 51 14.41 0.74 -31.58
CA LEU A 51 14.79 1.36 -30.31
C LEU A 51 15.25 2.80 -30.49
N ALA A 52 15.98 3.12 -31.57
CA ALA A 52 16.41 4.50 -31.83
C ALA A 52 15.20 5.42 -32.14
N THR A 53 14.22 4.91 -32.88
CA THR A 53 12.94 5.56 -33.16
C THR A 53 12.14 5.81 -31.87
N LEU A 54 12.11 4.84 -30.94
CA LEU A 54 11.51 5.03 -29.61
C LEU A 54 12.24 6.10 -28.78
N GLN A 55 13.58 6.11 -28.79
CA GLN A 55 14.36 7.12 -28.07
C GLN A 55 14.13 8.53 -28.62
N ARG A 56 14.07 8.71 -29.95
CA ARG A 56 13.71 10.00 -30.59
C ARG A 56 12.31 10.46 -30.19
N ALA A 57 11.34 9.56 -30.19
CA ALA A 57 9.97 9.86 -29.76
C ALA A 57 9.91 10.32 -28.29
N VAL A 58 10.55 9.60 -27.36
CA VAL A 58 10.62 9.99 -25.94
C VAL A 58 11.37 11.31 -25.75
N ALA A 59 12.50 11.51 -26.43
CA ALA A 59 13.27 12.74 -26.37
C ALA A 59 12.45 13.96 -26.86
N SER A 60 11.61 13.80 -27.88
CA SER A 60 10.74 14.88 -28.36
C SER A 60 9.68 15.32 -27.33
N ILE A 61 9.17 14.38 -26.53
CA ILE A 61 8.21 14.66 -25.44
C ILE A 61 8.91 15.39 -24.29
N VAL A 62 10.12 14.93 -23.93
CA VAL A 62 10.87 15.46 -22.77
C VAL A 62 11.54 16.80 -23.07
N LYS A 63 12.12 17.00 -24.25
CA LYS A 63 12.87 18.22 -24.61
C LYS A 63 12.00 19.32 -25.22
N HIS A 64 10.92 18.97 -25.93
CA HIS A 64 10.08 19.95 -26.66
C HIS A 64 8.62 19.98 -26.17
N GLY A 65 8.29 19.29 -25.07
CA GLY A 65 6.93 19.26 -24.52
C GLY A 65 5.87 18.58 -25.41
N SER A 66 6.29 17.91 -26.49
CA SER A 66 5.39 17.29 -27.48
C SER A 66 4.39 16.34 -26.84
N SER A 67 3.13 16.39 -27.26
CA SER A 67 2.12 15.46 -26.75
C SER A 67 2.41 14.00 -27.17
N ILE A 68 2.04 13.04 -26.32
CA ILE A 68 2.20 11.60 -26.60
C ILE A 68 1.44 11.17 -27.88
N ARG A 69 0.44 11.93 -28.32
CA ARG A 69 -0.27 11.68 -29.60
C ARG A 69 0.58 12.15 -30.79
N ALA A 70 0.97 13.42 -30.79
CA ALA A 70 1.82 14.00 -31.84
C ALA A 70 3.14 13.24 -32.01
N ALA A 71 3.79 12.85 -30.91
CA ALA A 71 5.00 12.01 -30.97
C ALA A 71 4.72 10.59 -31.49
N ALA A 72 3.55 10.02 -31.23
CA ALA A 72 3.18 8.71 -31.80
C ALA A 72 2.92 8.81 -33.31
N GLU A 73 2.22 9.86 -33.76
CA GLU A 73 1.93 10.14 -35.16
C GLU A 73 3.21 10.46 -35.94
N ASN A 74 4.04 11.41 -35.48
CA ASN A 74 5.28 11.85 -36.15
C ASN A 74 6.32 10.73 -36.32
N PHE A 75 6.38 9.74 -35.42
CA PHE A 75 7.33 8.63 -35.47
C PHE A 75 6.70 7.31 -35.97
N GLY A 76 5.44 7.31 -36.43
CA GLY A 76 4.75 6.11 -36.94
C GLY A 76 4.50 5.02 -35.88
N LEU A 77 4.49 5.39 -34.60
CA LEU A 77 4.41 4.48 -33.46
C LEU A 77 2.98 4.38 -32.91
N LYS A 78 2.67 3.27 -32.23
CA LYS A 78 1.43 3.20 -31.44
C LYS A 78 1.58 4.05 -30.17
N LYS A 79 0.59 4.90 -29.90
CA LYS A 79 0.49 5.72 -28.65
C LYS A 79 0.79 4.92 -27.37
N SER A 80 0.32 3.67 -27.28
CA SER A 80 0.61 2.78 -26.15
C SER A 80 2.10 2.50 -25.99
N THR A 81 2.81 2.25 -27.09
CA THR A 81 4.25 1.96 -27.10
C THR A 81 5.07 3.19 -26.69
N VAL A 82 4.70 4.39 -27.16
CA VAL A 82 5.35 5.64 -26.75
C VAL A 82 5.14 5.91 -25.26
N ASN A 83 3.92 5.70 -24.75
CA ASN A 83 3.61 5.81 -23.33
C ASN A 83 4.36 4.76 -22.46
N ASP A 84 4.47 3.51 -22.92
CA ASP A 84 5.22 2.46 -22.23
C ASP A 84 6.73 2.76 -22.22
N ALA A 85 7.28 3.34 -23.29
CA ALA A 85 8.67 3.79 -23.34
C ALA A 85 8.92 5.00 -22.41
N LEU A 86 8.05 6.01 -22.43
CA LEU A 86 8.13 7.17 -21.54
C LEU A 86 8.03 6.78 -20.06
N ARG A 87 7.22 5.78 -19.72
CA ARG A 87 7.13 5.22 -18.36
C ARG A 87 8.42 4.55 -17.91
N ARG A 88 9.10 3.82 -18.80
CA ARG A 88 10.42 3.22 -18.51
C ARG A 88 11.47 4.29 -18.31
N TYR A 89 11.55 5.25 -19.22
CA TYR A 89 12.51 6.35 -19.15
C TYR A 89 12.39 7.16 -17.84
N ARG A 90 11.16 7.43 -17.38
CA ARG A 90 10.95 8.05 -16.06
C ARG A 90 11.42 7.16 -14.92
N ALA A 91 11.00 5.89 -14.88
CA ALA A 91 11.44 4.94 -13.87
C ALA A 91 12.96 4.65 -13.88
N GLU A 92 13.65 4.95 -14.98
CA GLU A 92 15.11 4.85 -15.13
C GLU A 92 15.82 6.10 -14.59
N LEU A 93 15.24 7.29 -14.75
CA LEU A 93 15.67 8.52 -14.06
C LEU A 93 15.42 8.41 -12.54
N ASP A 94 14.23 7.96 -12.13
CA ASP A 94 13.86 7.73 -10.72
C ASP A 94 14.78 6.68 -10.04
N ALA A 95 15.46 5.84 -10.83
CA ALA A 95 16.39 4.80 -10.37
C ALA A 95 17.87 5.20 -10.42
N GLN A 96 18.21 6.44 -10.80
CA GLN A 96 19.57 7.00 -10.72
C GLN A 96 19.64 8.22 -9.78
N PRO A 97 19.39 8.06 -8.46
CA PRO A 97 19.34 9.19 -7.53
C PRO A 97 20.70 9.87 -7.27
N ASP A 98 21.81 9.12 -7.31
CA ASP A 98 23.04 9.49 -6.57
C ASP A 98 24.29 9.81 -7.44
N ILE A 99 24.13 10.39 -8.65
CA ILE A 99 25.28 10.77 -9.51
C ILE A 99 25.18 12.20 -10.09
N LEU A 100 24.52 13.14 -9.39
CA LEU A 100 24.39 14.54 -9.82
C LEU A 100 24.64 15.59 -8.71
N GLU A 101 25.54 15.30 -7.77
CA GLU A 101 26.12 16.31 -6.86
C GLU A 101 27.59 16.68 -7.15
N THR A 102 28.22 16.05 -8.15
CA THR A 102 29.53 16.50 -8.65
C THR A 102 29.38 17.67 -9.62
N ASP A 103 30.26 18.67 -9.47
CA ASP A 103 30.49 19.79 -10.39
C ASP A 103 29.40 20.89 -10.48
N LYS A 104 28.82 21.25 -9.33
CA LYS A 104 28.59 22.69 -9.04
C LYS A 104 29.95 23.39 -8.84
N SER A 105 30.66 23.60 -9.94
CA SER A 105 31.90 24.38 -9.95
C SER A 105 31.63 25.81 -9.43
N PRO A 106 32.42 26.34 -8.49
CA PRO A 106 32.19 27.67 -7.94
C PRO A 106 32.34 28.74 -9.02
N ALA A 107 31.38 29.67 -9.08
CA ALA A 107 31.30 30.67 -10.14
C ALA A 107 32.55 31.56 -10.17
N LYS A 108 33.41 31.37 -11.19
CA LYS A 108 34.53 32.28 -11.45
C LYS A 108 33.97 33.60 -11.98
N VAL A 109 33.91 34.60 -11.10
CA VAL A 109 33.41 35.95 -11.40
C VAL A 109 34.15 36.52 -12.61
N LEU A 110 33.39 36.96 -13.61
CA LEU A 110 33.85 37.84 -14.68
C LEU A 110 32.85 39.00 -14.78
N PRO A 111 33.28 40.26 -14.68
CA PRO A 111 32.38 41.40 -14.83
C PRO A 111 31.92 41.51 -16.29
N SER A 112 30.62 41.71 -16.50
CA SER A 112 30.04 42.09 -17.79
C SER A 112 29.14 43.30 -17.56
N GLU A 113 29.36 44.34 -18.36
CA GLU A 113 28.78 45.66 -18.16
C GLU A 113 27.29 45.69 -18.53
N ARG A 114 26.50 46.45 -17.77
CA ARG A 114 25.12 46.79 -18.14
C ARG A 114 25.04 48.25 -18.58
N PRO A 115 24.66 48.55 -19.83
CA PRO A 115 24.02 49.84 -20.12
C PRO A 115 22.64 49.89 -19.42
N ALA A 116 22.19 51.09 -19.08
CA ALA A 116 20.96 51.31 -18.33
C ALA A 116 19.73 51.48 -19.23
N THR A 117 18.56 51.07 -18.72
CA THR A 117 17.26 51.67 -19.07
C THR A 117 16.42 51.79 -17.81
N THR A 118 15.85 52.98 -17.60
CA THR A 118 14.98 53.34 -16.47
C THR A 118 13.52 52.96 -16.70
N ASN A 119 12.71 53.04 -15.63
CA ASN A 119 11.30 53.47 -15.51
C ASN A 119 10.72 52.76 -14.25
N SER A 120 10.43 53.38 -13.09
CA SER A 120 9.62 54.58 -12.73
C SER A 120 8.11 54.29 -12.58
N THR A 121 7.45 55.02 -11.65
CA THR A 121 6.00 54.97 -11.30
C THR A 121 5.61 53.77 -10.38
N THR A 122 5.41 53.86 -9.05
CA THR A 122 4.37 54.54 -8.20
C THR A 122 2.94 53.98 -8.38
N GLU A 123 1.99 53.98 -7.41
CA GLU A 123 1.87 54.48 -6.01
C GLU A 123 1.90 53.31 -4.96
N ALA A 124 1.93 53.44 -3.61
CA ALA A 124 1.82 54.52 -2.60
C ALA A 124 0.48 54.73 -1.80
N ALA A 125 0.09 53.75 -0.95
CA ALA A 125 -0.86 53.85 0.20
C ALA A 125 -0.58 52.65 1.15
N ASP A 126 -0.39 52.72 2.47
CA ASP A 126 -0.85 53.59 3.57
C ASP A 126 -2.34 53.43 3.95
N HIS A 127 -2.58 52.92 5.15
CA HIS A 127 -3.71 53.15 6.06
C HIS A 127 -3.56 52.25 7.29
N GLY A 128 -3.70 52.83 8.48
CA GLY A 128 -3.86 52.08 9.73
C GLY A 128 -4.89 52.73 10.66
N GLU A 129 -4.86 52.28 11.92
CA GLU A 129 -5.40 52.98 13.11
C GLU A 129 -6.90 52.85 13.50
N VAL A 130 -7.13 53.11 14.81
CA VAL A 130 -8.37 53.44 15.56
C VAL A 130 -9.48 52.37 15.76
N ILE A 131 -9.31 51.59 16.83
CA ILE A 131 -10.18 51.52 18.05
C ILE A 131 -11.66 51.97 17.92
N GLN A 132 -12.61 51.16 18.43
CA GLN A 132 -13.61 51.64 19.42
C GLN A 132 -14.42 50.53 20.11
N ASP A 133 -14.38 50.54 21.45
CA ASP A 133 -15.40 49.93 22.32
C ASP A 133 -16.57 50.90 22.50
N SER A 134 -17.81 50.40 22.47
CA SER A 134 -18.97 51.11 23.04
C SER A 134 -20.14 50.17 23.30
N GLU A 135 -20.34 49.81 24.57
CA GLU A 135 -21.60 49.27 25.09
C GLU A 135 -22.57 50.43 25.37
N PRO A 136 -23.89 50.24 25.14
CA PRO A 136 -24.82 50.67 26.17
C PRO A 136 -26.03 49.74 26.39
N GLU A 137 -26.50 49.66 27.63
CA GLU A 137 -27.80 49.07 27.98
C GLU A 137 -28.98 49.93 27.51
N GLY A 138 -30.19 49.32 27.42
CA GLY A 138 -31.44 50.09 27.31
C GLY A 138 -32.65 49.30 26.77
N PRO A 139 -33.48 48.70 27.63
CA PRO A 139 -34.73 48.05 27.19
C PRO A 139 -35.88 49.06 27.04
N ALA A 140 -36.51 49.11 25.87
CA ALA A 140 -37.73 49.89 25.61
C ALA A 140 -38.80 49.03 24.89
N PRO A 141 -40.09 49.14 25.25
CA PRO A 141 -41.11 48.17 24.80
C PRO A 141 -41.91 48.60 23.55
N GLY A 142 -42.33 47.60 22.78
CA GLY A 142 -43.69 47.55 22.22
C GLY A 142 -44.03 48.44 21.02
N THR A 143 -43.67 48.00 19.81
CA THR A 143 -44.44 48.31 18.59
C THR A 143 -44.74 47.03 17.81
N SER A 144 -45.96 46.87 17.31
CA SER A 144 -46.42 45.69 16.57
C SER A 144 -45.86 45.63 15.14
N GLY A 145 -44.54 45.46 15.03
CA GLY A 145 -43.82 45.47 13.75
C GLY A 145 -43.99 44.17 12.96
N THR A 146 -44.33 44.32 11.67
CA THR A 146 -44.30 43.23 10.68
C THR A 146 -42.91 42.59 10.66
N ALA A 147 -42.83 41.25 10.72
CA ALA A 147 -41.55 40.54 10.75
C ALA A 147 -40.68 40.91 9.54
N PRO A 148 -39.40 41.27 9.73
CA PRO A 148 -38.54 41.74 8.66
C PRO A 148 -38.32 40.64 7.61
N ILE A 149 -38.64 40.96 6.35
CA ILE A 149 -38.50 40.05 5.21
C ILE A 149 -37.01 39.83 4.94
N THR A 150 -36.45 38.75 5.48
CA THR A 150 -35.05 38.37 5.22
C THR A 150 -34.88 37.96 3.75
N PRO A 151 -33.71 38.18 3.13
CA PRO A 151 -33.49 37.83 1.72
C PRO A 151 -33.59 36.31 1.44
N GLU A 152 -33.52 35.47 2.47
CA GLU A 152 -33.79 34.03 2.38
C GLU A 152 -35.29 33.73 2.17
N SER A 153 -36.18 34.50 2.79
CA SER A 153 -37.65 34.30 2.68
C SER A 153 -38.21 34.56 1.27
N VAL A 154 -37.52 35.38 0.47
CA VAL A 154 -37.94 35.76 -0.90
C VAL A 154 -37.40 34.79 -1.96
N ARG A 155 -36.39 33.97 -1.64
CA ARG A 155 -35.75 33.04 -2.57
C ARG A 155 -36.19 31.60 -2.25
N PRO A 156 -37.24 31.06 -2.90
CA PRO A 156 -37.61 29.66 -2.71
C PRO A 156 -36.40 28.79 -3.06
N HIS A 157 -35.89 28.02 -2.09
CA HIS A 157 -34.68 27.24 -2.26
C HIS A 157 -34.78 26.36 -3.53
N PRO A 158 -33.71 26.26 -4.34
CA PRO A 158 -33.73 25.49 -5.57
C PRO A 158 -34.11 24.05 -5.26
N ARG A 159 -35.32 23.64 -5.67
CA ARG A 159 -35.83 22.29 -5.43
C ARG A 159 -34.92 21.32 -6.16
N ILE A 160 -34.12 20.57 -5.39
CA ILE A 160 -33.31 19.49 -5.92
C ILE A 160 -34.29 18.41 -6.40
N ASP A 161 -34.51 18.35 -7.71
CA ASP A 161 -35.31 17.30 -8.35
C ASP A 161 -34.89 15.92 -7.80
N PRO A 162 -35.85 15.03 -7.48
CA PRO A 162 -35.57 13.76 -6.83
C PRO A 162 -34.58 12.95 -7.69
N THR A 163 -33.32 12.98 -7.27
CA THR A 163 -32.20 12.80 -8.20
C THR A 163 -32.28 11.41 -8.82
N LYS A 164 -32.25 11.33 -10.15
CA LYS A 164 -32.50 10.09 -10.93
C LYS A 164 -31.45 9.01 -10.61
N ARG A 165 -31.64 8.31 -9.50
CA ARG A 165 -30.83 7.17 -9.04
C ARG A 165 -31.05 6.01 -10.01
N ASN A 166 -30.23 5.94 -11.06
CA ASN A 166 -30.30 4.95 -12.13
C ASN A 166 -30.62 3.54 -11.58
N PRO A 167 -31.86 3.03 -11.76
CA PRO A 167 -32.31 1.81 -11.08
C PRO A 167 -31.59 0.55 -11.60
N LEU A 168 -30.94 0.66 -12.77
CA LEU A 168 -30.22 -0.40 -13.48
C LEU A 168 -29.11 -1.06 -12.65
N ASN A 169 -28.41 -0.31 -11.79
CA ASN A 169 -27.33 -0.84 -10.93
C ASN A 169 -27.74 -0.93 -9.45
N GLY A 170 -29.00 -0.68 -9.12
CA GLY A 170 -29.51 -0.76 -7.75
C GLY A 170 -29.87 -2.20 -7.35
N ARG A 171 -29.19 -2.76 -6.34
CA ARG A 171 -29.69 -3.96 -5.65
C ARG A 171 -31.08 -3.65 -5.10
N LYS A 172 -32.12 -4.34 -5.62
CA LYS A 172 -33.52 -4.15 -5.20
C LYS A 172 -33.60 -4.15 -3.67
N ARG A 173 -34.01 -3.02 -3.08
CA ARG A 173 -34.25 -2.94 -1.64
C ARG A 173 -35.39 -3.91 -1.30
N GLY A 174 -35.19 -4.76 -0.30
CA GLY A 174 -36.27 -5.62 0.19
C GLY A 174 -37.38 -4.76 0.80
N LYS A 175 -38.62 -5.23 0.72
CA LYS A 175 -39.73 -4.65 1.50
C LYS A 175 -39.32 -4.66 2.98
N THR A 176 -39.56 -3.56 3.69
CA THR A 176 -39.35 -3.46 5.14
C THR A 176 -40.33 -4.37 5.85
N ARG A 177 -39.89 -5.60 6.17
CA ARG A 177 -40.72 -6.62 6.80
C ARG A 177 -40.81 -6.34 8.30
N ILE A 178 -41.88 -5.66 8.70
CA ILE A 178 -42.27 -5.50 10.11
C ILE A 178 -42.49 -6.90 10.69
N LEU A 179 -41.98 -7.16 11.89
CA LEU A 179 -42.07 -8.47 12.53
C LEU A 179 -43.31 -8.55 13.42
N THR A 180 -44.48 -8.67 12.79
CA THR A 180 -45.73 -9.06 13.46
C THR A 180 -45.93 -10.56 13.30
N ASP A 181 -46.21 -11.28 14.39
CA ASP A 181 -46.44 -12.73 14.33
C ASP A 181 -47.80 -13.05 13.70
N THR A 182 -47.75 -13.49 12.43
CA THR A 182 -48.89 -13.92 11.60
C THR A 182 -48.34 -14.86 10.50
N PRO A 183 -49.16 -15.61 9.74
CA PRO A 183 -48.72 -16.80 9.01
C PRO A 183 -47.69 -16.60 7.88
N GLU A 184 -47.30 -15.38 7.53
CA GLU A 184 -46.13 -15.15 6.67
C GLU A 184 -44.86 -15.82 7.23
N LYS A 185 -44.67 -15.87 8.56
CA LYS A 185 -43.46 -16.41 9.21
C LYS A 185 -43.10 -17.81 8.72
N GLU A 186 -44.10 -18.69 8.67
CA GLU A 186 -43.92 -20.08 8.24
C GLU A 186 -43.66 -20.17 6.73
N GLN A 187 -44.29 -19.32 5.91
CA GLN A 187 -44.00 -19.22 4.48
C GLN A 187 -42.56 -18.77 4.22
N LEU A 188 -42.05 -17.83 5.02
CA LEU A 188 -40.71 -17.25 4.91
C LEU A 188 -39.62 -18.23 5.37
N GLU A 189 -39.91 -19.07 6.36
CA GLU A 189 -39.04 -20.18 6.76
C GLU A 189 -39.03 -21.30 5.70
N LYS A 190 -40.20 -21.65 5.15
CA LYS A 190 -40.32 -22.56 3.99
C LYS A 190 -39.59 -22.01 2.76
N GLU A 191 -39.60 -20.70 2.50
CA GLU A 191 -38.84 -20.09 1.40
C GLU A 191 -37.33 -20.11 1.66
N LYS A 192 -36.90 -19.82 2.89
CA LYS A 192 -35.48 -19.89 3.31
C LYS A 192 -34.93 -21.31 3.15
N HIS A 193 -35.64 -22.31 3.68
CA HIS A 193 -35.24 -23.72 3.55
C HIS A 193 -35.19 -24.15 2.08
N ASN A 194 -36.17 -23.75 1.25
CA ASN A 194 -36.13 -24.01 -0.19
C ASN A 194 -34.96 -23.32 -0.91
N ARG A 195 -34.57 -22.10 -0.52
CA ARG A 195 -33.37 -21.43 -1.05
C ARG A 195 -32.09 -22.15 -0.64
N GLU A 196 -32.02 -22.70 0.57
CA GLU A 196 -30.87 -23.43 1.09
C GLU A 196 -30.76 -24.83 0.46
N ALA A 197 -31.86 -25.56 0.31
CA ALA A 197 -31.93 -26.79 -0.47
C ALA A 197 -31.55 -26.58 -1.95
N LYS A 198 -31.97 -25.48 -2.57
CA LYS A 198 -31.55 -25.10 -3.94
C LYS A 198 -30.07 -24.72 -4.03
N LYS A 199 -29.45 -24.14 -2.98
CA LYS A 199 -27.99 -23.96 -2.88
C LYS A 199 -27.26 -25.29 -2.75
N ALA A 200 -27.78 -26.21 -1.92
CA ALA A 200 -27.21 -27.56 -1.73
C ALA A 200 -27.24 -28.36 -3.04
N LYS A 201 -28.40 -28.44 -3.72
CA LYS A 201 -28.54 -29.15 -5.01
C LYS A 201 -27.75 -28.49 -6.16
N LYS A 202 -27.37 -27.20 -6.04
CA LYS A 202 -26.44 -26.54 -6.98
C LYS A 202 -24.96 -26.80 -6.69
N LYS A 203 -24.60 -27.51 -5.61
CA LYS A 203 -23.28 -28.15 -5.47
C LYS A 203 -23.24 -29.40 -6.37
N THR A 204 -23.14 -29.21 -7.68
CA THR A 204 -22.88 -30.32 -8.62
C THR A 204 -21.65 -31.12 -8.18
N PRO A 205 -21.62 -32.45 -8.40
CA PRO A 205 -20.43 -33.26 -8.13
C PRO A 205 -19.21 -32.64 -8.83
N GLN A 206 -18.05 -32.72 -8.18
CA GLN A 206 -16.89 -31.88 -8.44
C GLN A 206 -16.52 -31.81 -9.94
N LYS A 207 -16.99 -30.76 -10.64
CA LYS A 207 -16.48 -30.44 -11.98
C LYS A 207 -15.00 -30.14 -11.82
N LYS A 208 -14.15 -31.07 -12.28
CA LYS A 208 -12.69 -30.97 -12.25
C LYS A 208 -12.28 -29.65 -12.89
N ILE A 209 -11.95 -28.65 -12.07
CA ILE A 209 -11.67 -27.29 -12.56
C ILE A 209 -10.35 -27.34 -13.34
N THR A 210 -10.45 -27.37 -14.66
CA THR A 210 -9.33 -27.19 -15.59
C THR A 210 -8.85 -25.74 -15.48
N LYS A 211 -7.95 -25.49 -14.52
CA LYS A 211 -7.46 -24.15 -14.12
C LYS A 211 -6.69 -23.46 -15.27
N THR A 212 -7.42 -22.81 -16.17
CA THR A 212 -6.88 -22.03 -17.30
C THR A 212 -6.70 -20.54 -17.01
N LYS A 213 -6.70 -20.12 -15.74
CA LYS A 213 -6.07 -18.84 -15.35
C LYS A 213 -4.55 -18.97 -15.43
N LYS A 214 -4.00 -18.71 -16.62
CA LYS A 214 -2.55 -18.54 -16.87
C LYS A 214 -2.01 -17.33 -16.09
N MET A 215 -1.68 -17.50 -14.81
CA MET A 215 -0.67 -16.64 -14.18
C MET A 215 0.70 -17.03 -14.72
N PHE A 216 1.42 -16.08 -15.30
CA PHE A 216 2.73 -16.30 -15.91
C PHE A 216 3.83 -16.40 -14.83
N ARG A 217 3.76 -17.43 -13.98
CA ARG A 217 4.90 -17.78 -13.12
C ARG A 217 6.02 -18.26 -14.03
N ARG A 218 7.14 -17.53 -14.05
CA ARG A 218 8.39 -18.01 -14.66
C ARG A 218 8.77 -19.34 -13.98
N PRO A 219 9.16 -20.38 -14.72
CA PRO A 219 9.66 -21.60 -14.10
C PRO A 219 11.02 -21.30 -13.47
N VAL A 220 11.12 -21.38 -12.15
CA VAL A 220 12.42 -21.54 -11.49
C VAL A 220 12.88 -22.96 -11.80
N HIS A 221 13.96 -23.07 -12.58
CA HIS A 221 14.52 -24.37 -12.96
C HIS A 221 15.35 -24.93 -11.81
N GLN A 222 14.68 -25.57 -10.85
CA GLN A 222 15.34 -26.40 -9.85
C GLN A 222 15.90 -27.64 -10.54
N ASN A 223 17.18 -27.60 -10.90
CA ASN A 223 17.96 -28.76 -11.32
C ASN A 223 18.46 -29.49 -10.06
N PRO A 224 17.96 -30.71 -9.76
CA PRO A 224 18.32 -31.44 -8.54
C PRO A 224 19.74 -32.05 -8.57
N ASN A 225 20.45 -31.98 -9.70
CA ASN A 225 21.84 -32.44 -9.81
C ASN A 225 22.83 -31.29 -10.09
N CYS A 226 22.48 -30.07 -9.65
CA CYS A 226 23.48 -29.02 -9.48
C CYS A 226 24.13 -29.21 -8.09
N GLN A 227 25.18 -30.04 -8.03
CA GLN A 227 26.06 -30.04 -6.85
C GLN A 227 26.56 -28.61 -6.64
N MET A 228 26.41 -28.10 -5.40
CA MET A 228 26.97 -26.81 -5.02
C MET A 228 28.50 -26.92 -4.95
N THR A 229 29.13 -26.84 -6.12
CA THR A 229 30.52 -26.43 -6.21
C THR A 229 30.64 -25.06 -5.54
N PHE A 230 31.62 -24.94 -4.67
CA PHE A 230 31.89 -23.78 -3.81
C PHE A 230 32.47 -22.63 -4.65
N VAL A 231 31.69 -22.14 -5.61
CA VAL A 231 32.06 -21.02 -6.48
C VAL A 231 32.09 -19.76 -5.61
N MET A 232 33.32 -19.36 -5.30
CA MET A 232 33.71 -18.28 -4.38
C MET A 232 32.69 -17.13 -4.33
N MET A 233 32.00 -17.00 -3.19
CA MET A 233 31.53 -15.68 -2.77
C MET A 233 32.77 -14.80 -2.62
N SER A 234 32.94 -13.84 -3.54
CA SER A 234 34.00 -12.84 -3.44
C SER A 234 33.82 -12.07 -2.13
N ARG A 235 34.93 -11.79 -1.43
CA ARG A 235 34.92 -11.17 -0.09
C ARG A 235 34.19 -9.81 -0.07
N THR A 236 34.07 -9.15 -1.21
CA THR A 236 33.27 -7.94 -1.44
C THR A 236 31.77 -8.10 -1.19
N CYS A 237 31.18 -9.27 -1.45
CA CYS A 237 29.74 -9.48 -1.27
C CYS A 237 29.32 -9.68 0.20
N HIS A 238 30.20 -10.25 1.04
CA HIS A 238 29.95 -10.40 2.47
C HIS A 238 29.88 -9.03 3.17
N LEU A 239 30.81 -8.13 2.85
CA LEU A 239 30.89 -6.78 3.41
C LEU A 239 29.67 -5.91 3.05
N ILE A 240 29.01 -6.13 1.91
CA ILE A 240 27.76 -5.45 1.58
C ILE A 240 26.62 -5.94 2.47
N TRP A 241 26.53 -7.25 2.74
CA TRP A 241 25.51 -7.78 3.65
C TRP A 241 25.75 -7.34 5.10
N GLU A 242 27.00 -7.29 5.57
CA GLU A 242 27.33 -6.78 6.92
C GLU A 242 27.10 -5.26 7.04
N ARG A 243 27.48 -4.47 6.04
CA ARG A 243 27.20 -3.02 5.99
C ARG A 243 25.69 -2.72 5.85
N MET A 244 24.90 -3.65 5.32
CA MET A 244 23.43 -3.60 5.30
C MET A 244 22.78 -4.21 6.57
N MET A 245 23.52 -4.97 7.38
CA MET A 245 23.12 -5.45 8.71
C MET A 245 23.48 -4.47 9.83
N LEU A 246 24.42 -3.54 9.62
CA LEU A 246 24.83 -2.56 10.61
C LEU A 246 23.81 -1.41 10.80
N TRP A 247 22.54 -1.76 11.00
CA TRP A 247 21.50 -0.86 11.53
C TRP A 247 21.72 -0.59 13.04
N ARG A 248 22.94 -0.18 13.42
CA ARG A 248 23.25 0.43 14.73
C ARG A 248 22.70 1.86 14.77
N VAL A 249 21.40 1.96 14.55
CA VAL A 249 20.61 3.18 14.40
C VAL A 249 19.27 2.92 15.10
N THR A 250 19.35 2.44 16.35
CA THR A 250 18.20 1.98 17.14
C THR A 250 17.19 3.07 17.45
N ASP A 251 17.60 4.33 17.40
CA ASP A 251 16.81 5.45 17.93
C ASP A 251 15.95 6.13 16.84
N ARG A 252 16.28 5.94 15.55
CA ARG A 252 15.53 6.59 14.43
C ARG A 252 14.10 6.06 14.23
N PHE A 253 13.68 5.08 15.03
CA PHE A 253 12.32 4.57 15.03
C PHE A 253 11.42 5.24 16.09
N LEU A 254 11.99 5.90 17.10
CA LEU A 254 11.23 6.51 18.20
C LEU A 254 10.29 7.60 17.66
N GLY A 255 9.00 7.55 18.02
CA GLY A 255 8.00 8.48 17.51
C GLY A 255 7.73 8.36 15.99
N LYS A 256 8.20 7.31 15.32
CA LYS A 256 7.91 7.04 13.91
C LYS A 256 6.89 5.92 13.74
N PHE A 257 6.16 5.99 12.63
CA PHE A 257 5.19 4.98 12.25
C PHE A 257 5.88 3.80 11.56
N VAL A 258 5.51 2.59 11.95
CA VAL A 258 6.10 1.34 11.49
C VAL A 258 5.03 0.34 11.03
N LEU A 259 5.40 -0.50 10.08
CA LEU A 259 4.60 -1.66 9.66
C LEU A 259 5.19 -2.92 10.31
N VAL A 260 4.45 -3.50 11.25
CA VAL A 260 4.84 -4.67 12.03
C VAL A 260 4.16 -5.92 11.45
N LYS A 261 4.90 -7.03 11.36
CA LYS A 261 4.42 -8.34 10.91
C LYS A 261 4.16 -9.25 12.10
N PHE A 262 2.98 -9.89 12.12
CA PHE A 262 2.63 -10.93 13.08
C PHE A 262 2.35 -12.24 12.34
N GLU A 263 2.95 -13.34 12.78
CA GLU A 263 2.71 -14.68 12.22
C GLU A 263 1.55 -15.36 12.98
N LEU A 264 0.35 -15.39 12.38
CA LEU A 264 -0.80 -16.04 13.00
C LEU A 264 -0.73 -17.56 12.79
N GLY A 265 -0.13 -18.23 13.78
CA GLY A 265 -0.19 -19.68 13.98
C GLY A 265 0.88 -20.48 13.24
N LYS A 266 0.72 -21.81 13.24
CA LYS A 266 1.74 -22.80 12.80
C LYS A 266 2.12 -22.76 11.32
N SER A 267 1.63 -21.81 10.52
CA SER A 267 1.90 -21.72 9.08
C SER A 267 2.61 -20.43 8.73
N LYS A 268 3.82 -20.56 8.17
CA LYS A 268 4.66 -19.46 7.63
C LYS A 268 4.03 -18.70 6.43
N SER A 269 2.74 -18.89 6.18
CA SER A 269 1.97 -18.25 5.10
C SER A 269 0.83 -17.35 5.62
N SER A 270 0.42 -17.47 6.89
CA SER A 270 -0.65 -16.68 7.50
C SER A 270 -0.11 -15.47 8.27
N CYS A 271 0.66 -14.63 7.59
CA CYS A 271 1.08 -13.33 8.12
C CYS A 271 -0.08 -12.31 8.09
N VAL A 272 -0.19 -11.52 9.17
CA VAL A 272 -0.98 -10.29 9.23
C VAL A 272 -0.02 -9.13 9.52
N TYR A 273 -0.35 -7.95 9.02
CA TYR A 273 0.43 -6.75 9.26
C TYR A 273 -0.42 -5.71 9.99
N TYR A 274 0.18 -4.95 10.90
CA TYR A 274 -0.46 -3.82 11.56
C TYR A 274 0.43 -2.58 11.45
N VAL A 275 -0.19 -1.41 11.45
CA VAL A 275 0.51 -0.12 11.50
C VAL A 275 0.50 0.36 12.94
N GLY A 276 1.64 0.83 13.44
CA GLY A 276 1.76 1.35 14.80
C GLY A 276 2.75 2.50 14.90
N LEU A 277 2.67 3.24 16.00
CA LEU A 277 3.63 4.27 16.42
C LEU A 277 4.53 3.67 17.49
N VAL A 278 5.86 3.83 17.36
CA VAL A 278 6.80 3.38 18.40
C VAL A 278 6.84 4.41 19.54
N GLU A 279 6.52 3.98 20.76
CA GLU A 279 6.59 4.83 21.97
C GLU A 279 7.95 4.69 22.67
N SER A 280 8.38 3.46 22.98
CA SER A 280 9.65 3.12 23.66
C SER A 280 10.45 2.06 22.91
N ILE A 281 11.77 2.02 23.14
CA ILE A 281 12.71 1.14 22.44
C ILE A 281 13.78 0.63 23.41
N ASP A 282 13.69 -0.66 23.79
CA ASP A 282 14.61 -1.29 24.74
C ASP A 282 15.44 -2.41 24.07
N ASN A 283 16.73 -2.15 23.86
CA ASN A 283 17.72 -3.08 23.31
C ASN A 283 17.35 -3.72 21.96
N ASP A 284 16.67 -4.87 21.94
CA ASP A 284 16.21 -5.59 20.74
C ASP A 284 14.68 -5.54 20.53
N VAL A 285 13.98 -4.86 21.43
CA VAL A 285 12.52 -4.83 21.56
C VAL A 285 12.02 -3.38 21.44
N ALA A 286 10.76 -3.19 21.07
CA ALA A 286 10.11 -1.88 21.02
C ALA A 286 8.63 -1.98 21.40
N ASP A 287 8.11 -1.01 22.14
CA ASP A 287 6.69 -0.90 22.45
C ASP A 287 5.98 -0.08 21.38
N VAL A 288 4.95 -0.68 20.80
CA VAL A 288 4.25 -0.12 19.65
C VAL A 288 2.78 0.07 19.99
N LYS A 289 2.27 1.29 19.81
CA LYS A 289 0.86 1.65 19.91
C LYS A 289 0.21 1.47 18.53
N PHE A 290 -0.69 0.50 18.40
CA PHE A 290 -1.27 0.10 17.13
C PHE A 290 -2.48 0.95 16.71
N LEU A 291 -2.59 1.18 15.41
CA LEU A 291 -3.71 1.89 14.78
C LEU A 291 -4.61 0.88 14.06
N ARG A 292 -5.92 1.05 14.19
CA ARG A 292 -6.91 0.22 13.50
C ARG A 292 -7.28 0.84 12.16
N LYS A 293 -7.45 -0.01 11.14
CA LYS A 293 -7.73 0.43 9.77
C LYS A 293 -9.21 0.69 9.54
N ILE A 294 -9.57 1.94 9.32
CA ILE A 294 -10.95 2.38 9.04
C ILE A 294 -11.02 2.89 7.60
N GLY A 295 -11.28 1.96 6.68
CA GLY A 295 -11.31 2.23 5.23
C GLY A 295 -9.91 2.58 4.69
N PRO A 296 -9.70 3.80 4.15
CA PRO A 296 -8.38 4.28 3.73
C PRO A 296 -7.58 4.93 4.88
N LYS A 297 -8.17 5.16 6.05
CA LYS A 297 -7.53 5.83 7.19
C LYS A 297 -7.07 4.82 8.25
N PHE A 298 -6.11 5.25 9.06
CA PHE A 298 -5.69 4.58 10.28
C PHE A 298 -6.03 5.47 11.47
N VAL A 299 -6.65 4.88 12.50
CA VAL A 299 -7.19 5.61 13.66
C VAL A 299 -6.77 4.87 14.92
N PHE A 300 -6.31 5.59 15.94
CA PHE A 300 -6.04 4.97 17.24
C PHE A 300 -7.36 4.50 17.88
N PRO A 301 -7.44 3.27 18.40
CA PRO A 301 -8.59 2.81 19.15
C PRO A 301 -8.74 3.58 20.47
N GLU A 302 -9.98 3.70 20.93
CA GLU A 302 -10.36 4.37 22.19
C GLU A 302 -9.77 3.68 23.43
N ILE A 303 -9.64 2.35 23.39
CA ILE A 303 -8.84 1.56 24.32
C ILE A 303 -7.46 1.41 23.70
N GLU A 304 -6.40 1.85 24.39
CA GLU A 304 -5.04 1.85 23.84
C GLU A 304 -4.53 0.44 23.54
N ASP A 305 -4.27 0.16 22.26
CA ASP A 305 -3.86 -1.15 21.75
C ASP A 305 -2.32 -1.18 21.65
N LYS A 306 -1.64 -1.38 22.79
CA LYS A 306 -0.17 -1.44 22.87
C LYS A 306 0.32 -2.88 22.95
N ALA A 307 1.41 -3.18 22.22
CA ALA A 307 2.16 -4.40 22.45
C ALA A 307 3.66 -4.20 22.22
N THR A 308 4.43 -4.92 23.03
CA THR A 308 5.89 -5.07 23.00
C THR A 308 6.29 -6.05 21.89
N VAL A 309 7.19 -5.67 20.99
CA VAL A 309 7.54 -6.46 19.78
C VAL A 309 9.04 -6.44 19.48
N ASP A 310 9.59 -7.59 19.05
CA ASP A 310 10.95 -7.73 18.52
C ASP A 310 11.20 -6.82 17.30
N LYS A 311 12.35 -6.13 17.26
CA LYS A 311 12.78 -5.33 16.10
C LYS A 311 12.86 -6.13 14.78
N LYS A 312 12.96 -7.46 14.86
CA LYS A 312 12.99 -8.39 13.73
C LYS A 312 11.66 -8.51 12.98
N ASP A 313 10.54 -8.20 13.62
CA ASP A 313 9.20 -8.21 13.02
C ASP A 313 8.75 -6.82 12.51
N ILE A 314 9.57 -5.78 12.71
CA ILE A 314 9.39 -4.47 12.07
C ILE A 314 9.88 -4.58 10.61
N VAL A 315 8.95 -4.54 9.65
CA VAL A 315 9.26 -4.80 8.23
C VAL A 315 9.56 -3.51 7.45
N LEU A 316 8.89 -2.41 7.79
CA LEU A 316 9.07 -1.11 7.13
C LEU A 316 8.87 0.04 8.12
N VAL A 317 9.72 1.08 8.02
CA VAL A 317 9.37 2.42 8.49
C VAL A 317 8.46 3.08 7.44
N LEU A 318 7.46 3.81 7.91
CA LEU A 318 6.51 4.55 7.09
C LEU A 318 6.86 6.05 7.11
N PRO A 319 6.58 6.80 6.02
CA PRO A 319 6.66 8.25 6.06
C PRO A 319 5.63 8.81 7.05
N ASP A 320 5.88 9.99 7.58
CA ASP A 320 4.96 10.66 8.50
C ASP A 320 3.58 10.87 7.82
N PRO A 321 2.47 10.50 8.47
CA PRO A 321 1.16 10.51 7.85
C PRO A 321 0.56 11.91 7.75
N SER A 322 -0.17 12.16 6.67
CA SER A 322 -1.11 13.27 6.61
C SER A 322 -2.25 13.05 7.61
N SER A 323 -2.52 14.04 8.46
CA SER A 323 -3.74 14.06 9.28
C SER A 323 -4.93 14.41 8.38
N SER A 324 -6.04 13.68 8.53
CA SER A 324 -7.21 13.85 7.67
C SER A 324 -8.51 13.87 8.49
N GLY A 325 -9.23 14.99 8.41
CA GLY A 325 -10.42 15.25 9.22
C GLY A 325 -10.07 15.83 10.59
N GLY A 326 -10.63 17.02 10.86
CA GLY A 326 -10.52 17.73 12.14
C GLY A 326 -11.80 18.50 12.50
N THR A 327 -12.90 18.30 11.75
CA THR A 327 -14.21 18.79 12.15
C THR A 327 -14.74 17.94 13.31
N ALA A 328 -15.44 18.55 14.26
CA ALA A 328 -15.90 17.92 15.51
C ALA A 328 -16.81 16.67 15.35
N ARG A 329 -17.22 16.33 14.12
CA ARG A 329 -18.00 15.12 13.78
C ARG A 329 -17.18 14.01 13.13
N SER A 330 -15.88 14.23 12.88
CA SER A 330 -14.98 13.27 12.25
C SER A 330 -13.80 12.96 13.15
N ILE A 331 -13.64 11.69 13.53
CA ILE A 331 -12.45 11.23 14.27
C ILE A 331 -11.21 11.51 13.40
N ALA A 332 -10.18 12.12 14.01
CA ALA A 332 -8.91 12.36 13.36
C ALA A 332 -8.28 11.04 12.90
N GLY A 333 -7.88 10.97 11.62
CA GLY A 333 -7.34 9.74 11.04
C GLY A 333 -6.12 9.99 10.16
N HIS A 334 -5.10 9.18 10.38
CA HIS A 334 -3.83 9.19 9.66
C HIS A 334 -3.99 8.55 8.28
N VAL A 335 -3.47 9.22 7.25
CA VAL A 335 -3.39 8.71 5.87
C VAL A 335 -1.94 8.77 5.42
N PHE A 336 -1.41 7.59 5.09
CA PHE A 336 -0.06 7.42 4.53
C PHE A 336 -0.12 7.44 3.00
N SER A 337 0.91 8.00 2.37
CA SER A 337 1.06 8.02 0.90
C SER A 337 1.51 6.67 0.30
N ARG A 338 1.85 5.69 1.14
CA ARG A 338 2.48 4.42 0.72
C ARG A 338 1.43 3.34 0.41
N ASP A 339 1.58 2.69 -0.74
CA ASP A 339 0.69 1.61 -1.18
C ASP A 339 0.77 0.37 -0.28
N PHE A 340 -0.34 0.03 0.37
CA PHE A 340 -0.47 -1.14 1.24
C PHE A 340 -1.07 -2.39 0.55
N SER A 341 -1.35 -2.34 -0.75
CA SER A 341 -2.10 -3.40 -1.46
C SER A 341 -1.42 -4.77 -1.52
N ALA A 342 -0.11 -4.83 -1.23
CA ALA A 342 0.64 -6.09 -1.12
C ALA A 342 0.55 -6.74 0.26
N PHE A 343 0.08 -6.02 1.28
CA PHE A 343 0.10 -6.44 2.68
C PHE A 343 -1.30 -6.77 3.20
N ASN A 344 -1.41 -7.85 3.97
CA ASN A 344 -2.63 -8.26 4.65
C ASN A 344 -2.82 -7.44 5.94
N ILE A 345 -3.12 -6.14 5.78
CA ILE A 345 -3.32 -5.20 6.90
C ILE A 345 -4.75 -5.30 7.44
N LYS A 346 -4.86 -5.44 8.77
CA LYS A 346 -6.13 -5.36 9.52
C LYS A 346 -6.33 -3.99 10.18
#